data_AF-A0A821NER2-F1
#
_entry.id   AF-A0A821NER2-F1
#
_cell.length_a   1.000
_cell.length_b   1.000
_cell.length_c   1.000
_cell.angle_alpha   90.00
_cell.angle_beta   90.00
_cell.angle_gamma   90.00
#
_symmetry.space_group_name_H-M   'P 1'
#
loop_
_entity.id
_entity.type
_entity.pdbx_description
1 polymer ?
#
loop_
_entity_poly.entity_id
_entity_poly.type
_entity_poly.pdbx_seq_one_letter_code
_entity_poly.pdbx_strand_id
1 'polypeptide(L)' 'MANQFGMAKLMLGRCPSCYYNFRSLFCSMTCSPDHNRFLTVIDYGTSTLHPGETTVEAINYTIADDFAERILTSC' A
#
# COMPACT_ATOMS: atom_id res chain seq x y z
N MET A 1 2.25 9.50 2.92
CA MET A 1 3.04 8.29 2.62
C MET A 1 4.53 8.50 2.33
N ALA A 2 4.98 9.64 1.77
CA ALA A 2 6.40 9.84 1.42
C ALA A 2 7.41 9.56 2.56
N ASN A 3 7.06 9.89 3.81
CA ASN A 3 7.94 9.71 4.97
C ASN A 3 8.10 8.25 5.41
N GLN A 4 7.26 7.33 4.94
CA GLN A 4 7.29 5.92 5.36
C GLN A 4 8.28 5.07 4.52
N PHE A 5 8.74 5.57 3.37
CA PHE A 5 9.63 4.83 2.47
C PHE A 5 11.13 5.05 2.73
N GLY A 6 11.53 5.69 3.84
CA GLY A 6 12.93 5.99 4.12
C GLY A 6 13.84 4.75 4.06
N MET A 7 13.43 3.66 4.73
CA MET A 7 14.21 2.41 4.74
C MET A 7 14.20 1.71 3.37
N ALA A 8 13.04 1.63 2.72
CA ALA A 8 12.94 1.05 1.38
C ALA A 8 13.79 1.81 0.36
N LYS A 9 13.86 3.15 0.46
CA LYS A 9 14.72 3.98 -0.41
C LYS A 9 16.19 3.72 -0.17
N LEU A 10 16.61 3.51 1.08
CA LEU A 10 18.00 3.17 1.41
C LEU A 10 18.42 1.83 0.79
N MET A 11 17.53 0.83 0.80
CA MET A 11 17.81 -0.51 0.29
C MET A 11 17.67 -0.62 -1.23
N LEU A 12 16.55 -0.13 -1.77
CA LEU A 12 16.12 -0.37 -3.15
C LEU A 12 16.42 0.81 -4.08
N GLY A 13 16.80 1.98 -3.54
CA GLY A 13 16.95 3.21 -4.31
C GLY A 13 18.10 3.22 -5.33
N ARG A 14 19.02 2.24 -5.26
CA ARG A 14 20.07 2.04 -6.28
C ARG A 14 19.50 1.53 -7.62
N CYS A 15 18.36 0.84 -7.59
CA CYS A 15 17.63 0.37 -8.76
C CYS A 15 16.30 1.13 -8.86
N PRO A 16 16.18 2.14 -9.76
CA PRO A 16 14.97 2.95 -9.88
C PRO A 16 13.72 2.12 -10.17
N SER A 17 13.83 1.07 -10.99
CA SER A 17 12.71 0.19 -11.37
C SER A 17 12.18 -0.59 -10.17
N CYS A 18 13.06 -1.22 -9.39
CA CYS A 18 12.69 -1.90 -8.15
C CYS A 18 11.95 -0.97 -7.19
N TYR A 19 12.54 0.18 -6.90
CA TYR A 19 11.97 1.14 -5.96
C TYR A 19 10.63 1.70 -6.46
N TYR A 20 10.50 1.93 -7.77
CA TYR A 20 9.25 2.38 -8.39
C TYR A 20 8.14 1.33 -8.29
N ASN A 21 8.42 0.07 -8.64
CA ASN A 21 7.44 -1.01 -8.60
C ASN A 21 7.04 -1.33 -7.15
N PHE A 22 8.00 -1.39 -6.23
CA PHE A 22 7.73 -1.53 -4.79
C PHE A 22 6.81 -0.43 -4.27
N ARG A 23 7.06 0.83 -4.63
CA ARG A 23 6.20 1.95 -4.23
C ARG A 23 4.81 1.88 -4.84
N SER A 24 4.70 1.37 -6.07
CA SER A 24 3.43 1.27 -6.79
C SER A 24 2.40 0.41 -6.02
N LEU A 25 2.85 -0.64 -5.32
CA LEU A 25 2.00 -1.44 -4.43
C LEU A 25 1.26 -0.55 -3.40
N PHE A 26 2.02 0.26 -2.68
CA PHE A 26 1.47 1.11 -1.62
C PHE A 26 0.71 2.33 -2.18
N CYS A 27 1.19 2.91 -3.30
CA CYS A 27 0.50 4.01 -3.97
C CYS A 27 -0.91 3.60 -4.43
N SER A 28 -1.06 2.43 -5.04
CA SER A 28 -2.37 1.90 -5.46
C SER A 28 -3.29 1.67 -4.27
N MET A 29 -2.77 1.09 -3.18
CA MET A 29 -3.53 0.91 -1.94
C MET A 29 -4.03 2.24 -1.34
N THR A 30 -3.21 3.29 -1.37
CA THR A 30 -3.53 4.55 -0.67
C THR A 30 -4.30 5.56 -1.51
N CYS A 31 -3.99 5.65 -2.81
CA CYS A 31 -4.41 6.77 -3.65
C CYS A 31 -5.24 6.37 -4.88
N SER A 32 -5.43 5.07 -5.14
CA SER A 32 -6.22 4.66 -6.31
C SER A 32 -7.67 5.14 -6.16
N PRO A 33 -8.26 5.78 -7.17
CA PRO A 33 -9.69 6.13 -7.14
C PRO A 33 -10.58 4.88 -7.19
N ASP A 34 -10.04 3.75 -7.66
CA ASP A 34 -10.73 2.47 -7.80
C ASP A 34 -10.37 1.47 -6.70
N HIS A 35 -9.89 1.96 -5.55
CA HIS A 35 -9.46 1.11 -4.43
C HIS A 35 -10.52 0.11 -3.94
N ASN A 36 -11.80 0.41 -4.12
CA ASN A 36 -12.92 -0.46 -3.77
C ASN A 36 -12.97 -1.77 -4.58
N ARG A 37 -12.24 -1.85 -5.71
CA ARG A 37 -12.19 -3.04 -6.56
C ARG A 37 -11.23 -4.12 -6.04
N PHE A 38 -10.29 -3.76 -5.16
CA PHE A 38 -9.23 -4.66 -4.71
C PHE A 38 -8.88 -4.53 -3.22
N LEU A 39 -9.45 -3.55 -2.52
CA LEU A 39 -9.40 -3.46 -1.06
C LEU A 39 -10.78 -3.76 -0.47
N THR A 40 -10.81 -4.57 0.58
CA THR A 40 -12.00 -4.84 1.38
C THR A 40 -11.68 -4.59 2.84
N VAL A 41 -12.46 -3.75 3.51
CA VAL A 41 -12.30 -3.56 4.97
C VAL A 41 -12.82 -4.80 5.67
N ILE A 42 -12.01 -5.36 6.56
CA ILE A 42 -12.35 -6.56 7.34
C ILE A 42 -12.52 -6.25 8.83
N ASP A 43 -12.06 -5.08 9.29
CA ASP A 43 -12.25 -4.64 10.67
C ASP A 43 -12.34 -3.12 10.80
N TYR A 44 -13.19 -2.68 11.74
CA TYR A 44 -13.49 -1.28 12.00
C TYR A 44 -13.31 -0.96 13.48
N GLY A 45 -12.60 0.14 13.75
CA GLY A 45 -12.43 0.70 15.08
C GLY A 45 -13.28 1.94 15.31
N THR A 46 -13.22 2.46 16.54
CA THR A 46 -13.78 3.77 16.89
C THR A 46 -12.67 4.80 16.96
N SER A 47 -12.83 5.94 16.28
CA SER A 47 -11.86 7.01 16.30
C SER A 47 -11.75 7.65 17.68
N THR A 48 -10.54 7.68 18.23
CA THR A 48 -10.23 8.39 19.48
C THR A 48 -9.98 9.88 19.27
N LEU A 49 -9.70 10.28 18.02
CA LEU A 49 -9.41 11.66 17.64
C LEU A 49 -10.66 12.40 17.15
N HIS A 50 -11.61 11.69 16.56
CA HIS A 50 -12.84 12.22 15.99
C HIS A 50 -14.05 11.43 16.53
N PRO A 51 -14.63 11.86 17.66
CA PRO A 51 -15.75 11.15 18.28
C PRO A 51 -16.93 10.95 17.31
N GLY A 52 -17.39 9.70 17.17
CA GLY A 52 -18.47 9.33 16.25
C GLY A 52 -18.01 8.88 14.87
N GLU A 53 -16.71 9.00 14.54
CA GLU A 53 -16.14 8.44 13.32
C GLU A 53 -15.57 7.04 13.54
N THR A 54 -15.60 6.22 12.47
CA THR A 54 -14.99 4.89 12.44
C THR A 54 -13.60 4.95 11.82
N THR A 55 -12.67 4.17 12.37
CA THR A 55 -11.34 3.95 11.78
C THR A 55 -11.30 2.61 11.05
N VAL A 56 -10.48 2.50 10.01
CA VAL A 56 -10.19 1.22 9.37
C VAL A 56 -9.01 0.59 10.09
N GLU A 57 -9.21 -0.56 10.72
CA GLU A 57 -8.17 -1.24 11.50
C GLU A 57 -7.51 -2.38 10.71
N ALA A 58 -8.28 -3.06 9.84
CA ALA A 58 -7.74 -4.09 8.97
C ALA A 58 -8.42 -4.10 7.60
N ILE A 59 -7.62 -4.42 6.57
CA ILE A 59 -8.07 -4.58 5.19
C ILE A 59 -7.54 -5.89 4.62
N ASN A 60 -8.32 -6.49 3.74
CA ASN A 60 -7.83 -7.46 2.78
C ASN A 60 -7.39 -6.71 1.51
N TYR A 61 -6.14 -6.90 1.09
CA TYR A 61 -5.60 -6.32 -0.14
C TYR A 61 -5.35 -7.43 -1.15
N THR A 62 -6.28 -7.58 -2.10
CA THR A 62 -6.16 -8.53 -3.20
C THR A 62 -5.18 -8.00 -4.25
N ILE A 63 -4.11 -8.74 -4.48
CA ILE A 63 -3.05 -8.38 -5.43
C ILE A 63 -3.01 -9.45 -6.53
N ALA A 64 -2.89 -9.02 -7.79
CA ALA A 64 -2.72 -9.95 -8.90
C ALA A 64 -1.32 -10.60 -8.86
N ASP A 65 -1.25 -11.91 -9.12
CA ASP A 65 0.01 -12.67 -9.03
C ASP A 65 1.09 -12.10 -9.95
N ASP A 66 0.73 -11.71 -11.17
CA ASP A 66 1.65 -11.11 -12.15
C ASP A 66 2.21 -9.77 -11.67
N PHE A 67 1.40 -8.98 -10.96
CA PHE A 67 1.85 -7.73 -10.36
C PHE A 67 2.86 -7.97 -9.23
N ALA A 68 2.61 -8.96 -8.37
CA ALA A 68 3.53 -9.33 -7.30
C ALA A 68 4.87 -9.87 -7.86
N GLU A 69 4.81 -10.76 -8.85
CA GLU A 69 6.00 -11.30 -9.53
C GLU A 69 6.82 -10.21 -10.21
N ARG A 70 6.18 -9.24 -10.87
CA ARG A 70 6.86 -8.10 -11.51
C ARG A 70 7.59 -7.19 -10.52
N ILE A 71 7.05 -7.01 -9.31
CA ILE A 71 7.76 -6.28 -8.25
C ILE A 71 9.03 -7.04 -7.88
N LEU A 72 8.91 -8.34 -7.56
CA LEU A 72 10.03 -9.17 -7.12
C LEU A 72 11.14 -9.30 -8.18
N THR A 73 10.76 -9.55 -9.42
CA THR A 73 11.71 -9.71 -10.54
C THR A 73 12.43 -8.42 -10.92
N SER A 74 11.96 -7.25 -10.44
CA SER A 74 12.56 -5.95 -10.75
C SER A 74 13.67 -5.50 -9.79
N CYS A 75 14.07 -6.31 -8.80
CA CYS A 75 14.85 -5.87 -7.62
C CYS A 75 16.33 -6.30 -7.49
#